data_AF-A0A946XJG4-F1
#
_entry.id   AF-A0A946XJG4-F1
#
_cell.length_a   1.000
_cell.length_b   1.000
_cell.length_c   1.000
_cell.angle_alpha   90.00
_cell.angle_beta   90.00
_cell.angle_gamma   90.00
#
_symmetry.space_group_name_H-M   'P 1'
#
loop_
_entity.id
_entity.type
_entity.pdbx_description
1 polymer ?
#
loop_
_entity_poly.entity_id
_entity_poly.type
_entity_poly.pdbx_seq_one_letter_code
_entity_poly.pdbx_strand_id
1 'polypeptide(L)'
;MKFLTFKKDIGSQIGLVFGDDFVLDISQAGSVVPSARILPHTLRELLELGEDGLNAARGCLEEAEGAEEKLKEAGALLPIGGLSLLPPVLDPKLILSVGLNYWKHLEEMAGTPVPKHPAAFIKTRDSLLGSGLPIHAPSQCPDMIDYEGEFCLVMGKLCHNVSADEAMDYVAGYTIANDVSARNWVHEVFSAEGTFPAIHAWERNINGKQLPGFTPCGPLMVTKDEISDPQTLQMETRLNGEIMQSTKTDDMIFKLPELIAYFSQWYRFNPGDIITTGSPAGVGFGRDPKVFMKPGDIVEVEVEGIGVLTNSIA
;
A
#
# COMPACT_ATOMS: atom_id res chain seq x y z
N MET A 1 -8.51 -12.66 -7.34
CA MET A 1 -8.67 -11.60 -8.35
C MET A 1 -7.73 -10.44 -8.05
N LYS A 2 -7.47 -9.56 -9.03
CA LYS A 2 -6.68 -8.33 -8.82
C LYS A 2 -7.47 -7.10 -9.28
N PHE A 3 -7.37 -6.02 -8.51
CA PHE A 3 -8.06 -4.75 -8.76
C PHE A 3 -7.04 -3.63 -8.87
N LEU A 4 -7.20 -2.76 -9.85
CA LEU A 4 -6.42 -1.52 -9.94
C LEU A 4 -7.36 -0.34 -10.12
N THR A 5 -6.87 0.86 -9.81
CA THR A 5 -7.60 2.10 -10.05
C THR A 5 -6.78 2.96 -10.98
N PHE A 6 -7.40 3.52 -12.01
CA PHE A 6 -6.71 4.32 -13.01
C PHE A 6 -7.48 5.59 -13.32
N LYS A 7 -6.73 6.60 -13.79
CA LYS A 7 -7.28 7.89 -14.17
C LYS A 7 -8.07 7.80 -15.48
N LYS A 8 -9.22 8.47 -15.54
CA LYS A 8 -9.96 8.73 -16.78
C LYS A 8 -9.83 10.20 -17.14
N ASP A 9 -10.34 10.61 -18.31
CA ASP A 9 -10.39 12.02 -18.70
C ASP A 9 -11.08 12.89 -17.63
N ILE A 10 -12.10 12.32 -16.98
CA ILE A 10 -12.80 12.92 -15.84
C ILE A 10 -12.85 11.88 -14.72
N GLY A 11 -12.20 12.18 -13.60
CA GLY A 11 -12.18 11.32 -12.41
C GLY A 11 -11.30 10.09 -12.55
N SER A 12 -11.78 8.97 -12.02
CA SER A 12 -11.06 7.71 -11.89
C SER A 12 -12.02 6.54 -12.02
N GLN A 13 -11.47 5.36 -12.30
CA GLN A 13 -12.26 4.15 -12.45
C GLN A 13 -11.51 2.96 -11.85
N ILE A 14 -12.22 2.13 -11.08
CA ILE A 14 -11.74 0.80 -10.72
C ILE A 14 -11.77 -0.11 -11.96
N GLY A 15 -10.75 -0.94 -12.12
CA GLY A 15 -10.68 -1.97 -13.15
C GLY A 15 -10.35 -3.34 -12.57
N LEU A 16 -10.85 -4.38 -13.22
CA LEU A 16 -10.57 -5.77 -12.88
C LEU A 16 -9.44 -6.27 -13.79
N VAL A 17 -8.33 -6.74 -13.22
CA VAL A 17 -7.24 -7.29 -14.04
C VAL A 17 -7.76 -8.54 -14.76
N PHE A 18 -7.55 -8.58 -16.08
CA PHE A 18 -8.01 -9.63 -16.98
C PHE A 18 -6.80 -10.23 -17.70
N GLY A 19 -6.49 -11.50 -17.41
CA GLY A 19 -5.20 -12.10 -17.78
C GLY A 19 -4.04 -11.38 -17.08
N ASP A 20 -2.91 -11.26 -17.77
CA ASP A 20 -1.69 -10.66 -17.19
C ASP A 20 -1.48 -9.18 -17.57
N ASP A 21 -1.92 -8.79 -18.78
CA ASP A 21 -1.55 -7.50 -19.38
C ASP A 21 -2.72 -6.53 -19.57
N PHE A 22 -3.95 -6.95 -19.27
CA PHE A 22 -5.16 -6.17 -19.52
C PHE A 22 -5.96 -5.88 -18.27
N VAL A 23 -6.75 -4.82 -18.34
CA VAL A 23 -7.75 -4.48 -17.34
C VAL A 23 -9.11 -4.30 -18.01
N LEU A 24 -10.14 -4.87 -17.39
CA LEU A 24 -11.53 -4.64 -17.71
C LEU A 24 -12.00 -3.34 -17.06
N ASP A 25 -12.24 -2.32 -17.87
CA ASP A 25 -12.91 -1.09 -17.49
C ASP A 25 -14.41 -1.35 -17.36
N ILE A 26 -14.86 -1.58 -16.13
CA ILE A 26 -16.26 -1.92 -15.83
C ILE A 26 -17.24 -0.80 -16.24
N SER A 27 -16.79 0.45 -16.38
CA SER A 27 -17.64 1.56 -16.84
C SER A 27 -18.00 1.45 -18.33
N GLN A 28 -17.18 0.76 -19.12
CA GLN A 28 -17.39 0.55 -20.56
C GLN A 28 -17.85 -0.88 -20.89
N ALA A 29 -17.58 -1.84 -19.99
CA ALA A 29 -17.86 -3.25 -20.23
C ALA A 29 -19.36 -3.58 -20.29
N GLY A 30 -20.23 -2.75 -19.71
CA GLY A 30 -21.66 -3.03 -19.56
C GLY A 30 -22.42 -3.35 -20.86
N SER A 31 -21.94 -2.91 -22.03
CA SER A 31 -22.56 -3.25 -23.33
C SER A 31 -22.31 -4.69 -23.77
N VAL A 32 -21.21 -5.30 -23.32
CA VAL A 32 -20.77 -6.65 -23.65
C VAL A 32 -20.99 -7.62 -22.48
N VAL A 33 -20.71 -7.16 -21.26
CA VAL A 33 -20.78 -7.89 -19.99
C VAL A 33 -21.83 -7.22 -19.11
N PRO A 34 -23.09 -7.69 -19.11
CA PRO A 34 -24.18 -7.03 -18.38
C PRO A 34 -23.94 -6.89 -16.87
N SER A 35 -23.26 -7.84 -16.25
CA SER A 35 -22.89 -7.80 -14.82
C SER A 35 -22.01 -6.60 -14.46
N ALA A 36 -21.24 -6.04 -15.40
CA ALA A 36 -20.44 -4.84 -15.14
C ALA A 36 -21.30 -3.61 -14.81
N ARG A 37 -22.57 -3.56 -15.25
CA ARG A 37 -23.47 -2.41 -15.02
C ARG A 37 -23.89 -2.21 -13.57
N ILE A 38 -23.78 -3.26 -12.75
CA ILE A 38 -24.19 -3.23 -11.35
C ILE A 38 -23.01 -3.10 -10.39
N LEU A 39 -21.78 -3.13 -10.90
CA LEU A 39 -20.59 -2.99 -10.09
C LEU A 39 -20.35 -1.51 -9.70
N PRO A 40 -19.93 -1.24 -8.46
CA PRO A 40 -19.54 0.11 -8.05
C PRO A 40 -18.33 0.64 -8.80
N HIS A 41 -18.17 1.96 -8.87
CA HIS A 41 -17.10 2.61 -9.63
C HIS A 41 -15.80 2.80 -8.85
N THR A 42 -15.81 2.50 -7.55
CA THR A 42 -14.64 2.56 -6.68
C THR A 42 -14.41 1.24 -5.96
N LEU A 43 -13.14 0.94 -5.64
CA LEU A 43 -12.80 -0.27 -4.87
C LEU A 43 -13.41 -0.23 -3.47
N ARG A 44 -13.47 0.94 -2.82
CA ARG A 44 -14.08 1.05 -1.48
C ARG A 44 -15.56 0.66 -1.51
N GLU A 45 -16.35 1.22 -2.42
CA GLU A 45 -17.78 0.88 -2.53
C GLU A 45 -17.99 -0.59 -2.86
N LEU A 46 -17.12 -1.19 -3.69
CA LEU A 46 -17.16 -2.62 -3.98
C LEU A 46 -16.89 -3.46 -2.72
N LEU A 47 -15.90 -3.08 -1.92
CA LEU A 47 -15.59 -3.76 -0.65
C LEU A 47 -16.68 -3.53 0.41
N GLU A 48 -17.40 -2.42 0.38
CA GLU A 48 -18.55 -2.16 1.26
C GLU A 48 -19.72 -3.14 1.02
N LEU A 49 -19.81 -3.73 -0.17
CA LEU A 49 -20.75 -4.82 -0.48
C LEU A 49 -20.27 -6.20 0.05
N GLY A 50 -19.06 -6.29 0.59
CA GLY A 50 -18.49 -7.52 1.13
C GLY A 50 -18.34 -8.64 0.09
N GLU A 51 -18.67 -9.87 0.49
CA GLU A 51 -18.57 -11.05 -0.38
C GLU A 51 -19.45 -10.93 -1.63
N ASP A 52 -20.62 -10.28 -1.53
CA ASP A 52 -21.50 -10.10 -2.69
C ASP A 52 -20.84 -9.22 -3.76
N GLY A 53 -20.11 -8.17 -3.34
CA GLY A 53 -19.34 -7.32 -4.24
C GLY A 53 -18.20 -8.06 -4.92
N LEU A 54 -17.44 -8.86 -4.16
CA LEU A 54 -16.35 -9.68 -4.70
C LEU A 54 -16.89 -10.77 -5.64
N ASN A 55 -17.98 -11.43 -5.29
CA ASN A 55 -18.62 -12.44 -6.14
C ASN A 55 -19.18 -11.84 -7.42
N ALA A 56 -19.78 -10.65 -7.37
CA ALA A 56 -20.21 -9.93 -8.56
C ALA A 56 -19.03 -9.55 -9.47
N ALA A 57 -17.90 -9.12 -8.88
CA ALA A 57 -16.68 -8.84 -9.64
C ALA A 57 -16.12 -10.11 -10.32
N ARG A 58 -16.15 -11.24 -9.61
CA ARG A 58 -15.74 -12.54 -10.16
C ARG A 58 -16.62 -12.96 -11.33
N GLY A 59 -17.95 -12.88 -11.17
CA GLY A 59 -18.90 -13.16 -12.24
C GLY A 59 -18.73 -12.23 -13.45
N CYS A 60 -18.35 -10.97 -13.24
CA CYS A 60 -18.02 -10.03 -14.31
C CYS A 60 -16.78 -10.46 -15.10
N LEU A 61 -15.75 -10.96 -14.44
CA LEU A 61 -14.58 -11.55 -15.11
C LEU A 61 -14.95 -12.82 -15.87
N GLU A 62 -15.73 -13.72 -15.27
CA GLU A 62 -16.20 -14.96 -15.91
C GLU A 62 -17.05 -14.68 -17.16
N GLU A 63 -17.95 -13.70 -17.12
CA GLU A 63 -18.73 -13.26 -18.29
C GLU A 63 -17.89 -12.60 -19.38
N ALA A 64 -16.74 -12.03 -19.02
CA ALA A 64 -15.81 -11.41 -19.97
C ALA A 64 -14.98 -12.45 -20.75
N GLU A 65 -14.82 -13.66 -20.22
CA GLU A 65 -14.10 -14.76 -20.89
C GLU A 65 -14.76 -15.12 -22.22
N GLY A 66 -13.96 -15.15 -23.30
CA GLY A 66 -14.46 -15.43 -24.66
C GLY A 66 -15.15 -14.24 -25.35
N ALA A 67 -15.19 -13.06 -24.72
CA ALA A 67 -15.72 -11.82 -25.28
C ALA A 67 -14.62 -10.76 -25.55
N GLU A 68 -13.35 -11.14 -25.55
CA GLU A 68 -12.19 -10.25 -25.55
C GLU A 68 -12.19 -9.28 -26.73
N GLU A 69 -12.42 -9.78 -27.95
CA GLU A 69 -12.45 -8.93 -29.14
C GLU A 69 -13.58 -7.90 -29.09
N LYS A 70 -14.78 -8.30 -28.61
CA LYS A 70 -15.90 -7.36 -28.44
C LYS A 70 -15.60 -6.32 -27.36
N LEU A 71 -14.93 -6.71 -26.28
CA LEU A 71 -14.53 -5.79 -25.22
C LEU A 71 -13.46 -4.80 -25.67
N LYS A 72 -12.51 -5.23 -26.52
CA LYS A 72 -11.55 -4.32 -27.15
C LYS A 72 -12.23 -3.34 -28.10
N GLU A 73 -13.15 -3.82 -28.95
CA GLU A 73 -13.94 -2.97 -29.85
C GLU A 73 -14.79 -1.94 -29.07
N ALA A 74 -15.31 -2.34 -27.91
CA ALA A 74 -16.06 -1.45 -27.01
C ALA A 74 -15.17 -0.50 -26.18
N GLY A 75 -13.85 -0.60 -26.27
CA GLY A 75 -12.92 0.18 -25.44
C GLY A 75 -12.97 -0.17 -23.95
N ALA A 76 -13.45 -1.38 -23.62
CA ALA A 76 -13.61 -1.86 -22.26
C ALA A 76 -12.46 -2.76 -21.78
N LEU A 77 -11.66 -3.31 -22.70
CA LEU A 77 -10.47 -4.08 -22.35
C LEU A 77 -9.22 -3.29 -22.75
N LEU A 78 -8.51 -2.76 -21.76
CA LEU A 78 -7.41 -1.82 -21.93
C LEU A 78 -6.08 -2.48 -21.55
N PRO A 79 -4.97 -2.26 -22.28
CA PRO A 79 -3.66 -2.67 -21.82
C PRO A 79 -3.30 -1.91 -20.54
N ILE A 80 -2.76 -2.61 -19.54
CA ILE A 80 -2.31 -1.99 -18.28
C ILE A 80 -1.14 -1.04 -18.57
N GLY A 81 -0.24 -1.46 -19.45
CA GLY A 81 0.84 -0.61 -19.97
C GLY A 81 0.28 0.61 -20.71
N GLY A 82 0.40 1.78 -20.10
CA GLY A 82 -0.11 3.05 -20.63
C GLY A 82 -1.19 3.71 -19.77
N LEU A 83 -1.71 3.02 -18.75
CA LEU A 83 -2.63 3.62 -17.80
C LEU A 83 -1.88 4.49 -16.77
N SER A 84 -2.47 5.63 -16.44
CA SER A 84 -2.07 6.42 -15.27
C SER A 84 -2.72 5.79 -14.04
N LEU A 85 -1.96 4.94 -13.36
CA LEU A 85 -2.43 4.26 -12.15
C LEU A 85 -2.57 5.25 -10.98
N LEU A 86 -3.55 4.97 -10.13
CA LEU A 86 -3.82 5.65 -8.88
C LEU A 86 -3.75 4.62 -7.74
N PRO A 87 -3.74 5.04 -6.47
CA PRO A 87 -3.87 4.11 -5.35
C PRO A 87 -5.09 3.20 -5.52
N PRO A 88 -5.00 1.89 -5.24
CA PRO A 88 -6.13 0.97 -5.43
C PRO A 88 -7.38 1.44 -4.68
N VAL A 89 -7.22 1.93 -3.45
CA VAL A 89 -8.26 2.62 -2.69
C VAL A 89 -7.93 4.11 -2.62
N LEU A 90 -8.75 4.95 -3.25
CA LEU A 90 -8.52 6.41 -3.32
C LEU A 90 -8.89 7.15 -2.03
N ASP A 91 -9.85 6.62 -1.29
CA ASP A 91 -10.48 7.31 -0.18
C ASP A 91 -10.62 6.44 1.08
N PRO A 92 -9.52 5.78 1.53
CA PRO A 92 -9.53 5.09 2.81
C PRO A 92 -9.89 6.08 3.93
N LYS A 93 -10.64 5.61 4.93
CA LYS A 93 -10.96 6.42 6.12
C LYS A 93 -9.78 6.47 7.07
N LEU A 94 -8.97 5.41 7.07
CA LEU A 94 -7.78 5.27 7.89
C LEU A 94 -6.64 4.63 7.09
N ILE A 95 -5.47 5.25 7.16
CA ILE A 95 -4.18 4.65 6.79
C ILE A 95 -3.37 4.57 8.08
N LEU A 96 -3.13 3.37 8.56
CA LEU A 96 -2.39 3.12 9.79
C LEU A 96 -1.03 2.50 9.46
N SER A 97 0.05 3.22 9.73
CA SER A 97 1.41 2.78 9.39
C SER A 97 2.15 2.31 10.61
N VAL A 98 2.57 1.04 10.57
CA VAL A 98 3.25 0.37 11.68
C VAL A 98 4.74 0.64 11.60
N GLY A 99 5.34 1.11 12.70
CA GLY A 99 6.78 1.27 12.81
C GLY A 99 7.43 0.10 13.54
N LEU A 100 8.73 -0.10 13.32
CA LEU A 100 9.58 -0.99 14.13
C LEU A 100 9.08 -2.46 14.16
N ASN A 101 8.63 -2.97 13.02
CA ASN A 101 7.95 -4.27 12.96
C ASN A 101 8.74 -5.37 12.23
N TYR A 102 10.03 -5.17 11.93
CA TYR A 102 10.88 -6.19 11.31
C TYR A 102 12.12 -6.42 12.16
N TRP A 103 12.45 -7.70 12.42
CA TRP A 103 13.57 -8.06 13.31
C TRP A 103 14.88 -7.48 12.82
N LYS A 104 15.21 -7.65 11.53
CA LYS A 104 16.46 -7.15 10.96
C LYS A 104 16.52 -5.63 10.96
N HIS A 105 15.38 -4.95 10.79
CA HIS A 105 15.34 -3.49 10.83
C HIS A 105 15.66 -2.96 12.24
N LEU A 106 15.19 -3.65 13.29
CA LEU A 106 15.57 -3.30 14.67
C LEU A 106 17.07 -3.50 14.93
N GLU A 107 17.66 -4.56 14.38
CA GLU A 107 19.10 -4.82 14.49
C GLU A 107 19.92 -3.72 13.81
N GLU A 108 19.48 -3.23 12.65
CA GLU A 108 20.07 -2.10 11.92
C GLU A 108 20.04 -0.80 12.75
N MET A 109 18.94 -0.57 13.47
CA MET A 109 18.71 0.63 14.29
C MET A 109 19.38 0.57 15.68
N ALA A 110 20.51 -0.14 15.79
CA ALA A 110 21.40 -0.30 16.95
C ALA A 110 20.95 0.37 18.26
N GLY A 111 20.54 -0.44 19.25
CA GLY A 111 20.12 0.05 20.57
C GLY A 111 18.62 0.32 20.70
N THR A 112 17.84 0.14 19.63
CA THR A 112 16.38 0.17 19.67
C THR A 112 15.84 -1.12 20.31
N PRO A 113 15.15 -1.04 21.47
CA PRO A 113 14.57 -2.23 22.10
C PRO A 113 13.39 -2.76 21.29
N VAL A 114 13.19 -4.08 21.35
CA VAL A 114 12.00 -4.72 20.78
C VAL A 114 10.75 -4.13 21.45
N PRO A 115 9.80 -3.58 20.67
CA PRO A 115 8.57 -3.05 21.23
C PRO A 115 7.80 -4.16 21.98
N LYS A 116 7.18 -3.81 23.11
CA LYS A 116 6.30 -4.76 23.84
C LYS A 116 4.94 -4.93 23.16
N HIS A 117 4.54 -3.93 22.38
CA HIS A 117 3.28 -3.87 21.65
C HIS A 117 3.52 -3.20 20.29
N PRO A 118 2.67 -3.47 19.28
CA PRO A 118 2.71 -2.77 18.01
C PRO A 118 2.63 -1.25 18.19
N ALA A 119 3.47 -0.52 17.45
CA ALA A 119 3.46 0.94 17.41
C ALA A 119 3.07 1.39 16.00
N ALA A 120 2.17 2.36 15.91
CA ALA A 120 1.73 2.90 14.63
C ALA A 120 1.43 4.40 14.71
N PHE A 121 1.37 5.03 13.55
CA PHE A 121 0.93 6.40 13.36
C PHE A 121 -0.06 6.47 12.19
N ILE A 122 -0.86 7.52 12.16
CA ILE A 122 -1.85 7.74 11.12
C ILE A 122 -1.22 8.56 10.01
N LYS A 123 -1.49 8.17 8.76
CA LYS A 123 -1.17 8.97 7.57
C LYS A 123 -2.45 9.49 6.94
N THR A 124 -2.38 10.68 6.36
CA THR A 124 -3.53 11.29 5.68
C THR A 124 -3.74 10.67 4.31
N ARG A 125 -4.99 10.64 3.83
CA ARG A 125 -5.28 10.23 2.45
C ARG A 125 -4.55 11.08 1.40
N ASP A 126 -4.27 12.35 1.71
CA ASP A 126 -3.65 13.29 0.77
C ASP A 126 -2.16 12.98 0.55
N SER A 127 -1.57 12.11 1.38
CA SER A 127 -0.24 11.56 1.17
C SER A 127 -0.20 10.45 0.12
N LEU A 128 -1.33 9.85 -0.27
CA LEU A 128 -1.38 8.76 -1.23
C LEU A 128 -0.88 9.17 -2.62
N LEU A 129 -0.17 8.25 -3.28
CA LEU A 129 0.28 8.42 -4.67
C LEU A 129 0.17 7.11 -5.45
N GLY A 130 -0.21 7.20 -6.72
CA GLY A 130 -0.27 6.03 -7.60
C GLY A 130 1.11 5.60 -8.10
N SER A 131 1.22 4.33 -8.52
CA SER A 131 2.40 3.85 -9.23
C SER A 131 2.61 4.60 -10.55
N GLY A 132 3.86 4.89 -10.89
CA GLY A 132 4.29 5.64 -12.07
C GLY A 132 4.25 7.17 -11.90
N LEU A 133 3.69 7.68 -10.80
CA LEU A 133 3.62 9.13 -10.54
C LEU A 133 4.86 9.62 -9.76
N PRO A 134 5.29 10.88 -9.95
CA PRO A 134 6.47 11.40 -9.29
C PRO A 134 6.22 11.72 -7.81
N ILE A 135 7.17 11.34 -6.95
CA ILE A 135 7.28 11.83 -5.57
C ILE A 135 8.06 13.14 -5.62
N HIS A 136 7.45 14.22 -5.13
CA HIS A 136 8.09 15.53 -5.12
C HIS A 136 8.92 15.72 -3.85
N ALA A 137 10.19 16.06 -4.01
CA ALA A 137 11.03 16.40 -2.88
C ALA A 137 10.54 17.72 -2.22
N PRO A 138 10.16 17.71 -0.93
CA PRO A 138 9.68 18.89 -0.25
C PRO A 138 10.79 19.94 -0.09
N SER A 139 10.50 21.19 -0.46
CA SER A 139 11.47 22.29 -0.35
C SER A 139 11.98 22.54 1.06
N GLN A 140 11.17 22.22 2.08
CA GLN A 140 11.54 22.38 3.49
C GLN A 140 12.45 21.25 4.02
N CYS A 141 12.55 20.12 3.33
CA CYS A 141 13.40 19.00 3.73
C CYS A 141 13.83 18.12 2.54
N PRO A 142 14.58 18.66 1.55
CA PRO A 142 14.86 17.97 0.29
C PRO A 142 16.01 16.95 0.37
N ASP A 143 16.87 17.05 1.38
CA ASP A 143 18.19 16.39 1.35
C ASP A 143 18.19 14.94 1.84
N MET A 144 17.18 14.54 2.63
CA MET A 144 17.16 13.23 3.28
C MET A 144 15.84 12.50 3.05
N ILE A 145 15.43 12.35 1.78
CA ILE A 145 14.25 11.58 1.41
C ILE A 145 14.62 10.10 1.37
N ASP A 146 13.97 9.32 2.20
CA ASP A 146 14.27 7.90 2.39
C ASP A 146 13.12 7.02 1.89
N TYR A 147 13.45 5.83 1.41
CA TYR A 147 12.51 4.80 1.01
C TYR A 147 12.26 3.84 2.17
N GLU A 148 11.01 3.36 2.26
CA GLU A 148 10.60 2.33 3.20
C GLU A 148 9.58 1.45 2.47
N GLY A 149 10.05 0.41 1.76
CA GLY A 149 9.14 -0.51 1.09
C GLY A 149 8.36 -1.35 2.10
N GLU A 150 7.04 -1.42 1.94
CA GLU A 150 6.14 -2.10 2.88
C GLU A 150 5.10 -2.97 2.20
N PHE A 151 4.91 -4.17 2.75
CA PHE A 151 3.74 -4.99 2.53
C PHE A 151 2.54 -4.40 3.27
N CYS A 152 1.37 -4.37 2.62
CA CYS A 152 0.17 -3.76 3.19
C CYS A 152 -1.02 -4.69 3.08
N LEU A 153 -1.92 -4.60 4.06
CA LEU A 153 -3.24 -5.22 3.99
C LEU A 153 -4.31 -4.15 3.75
N VAL A 154 -5.38 -4.55 3.07
CA VAL A 154 -6.59 -3.74 2.84
C VAL A 154 -7.75 -4.39 3.57
N MET A 155 -8.41 -3.63 4.43
CA MET A 155 -9.56 -4.10 5.21
C MET A 155 -10.78 -4.25 4.29
N GLY A 156 -11.51 -5.35 4.41
CA GLY A 156 -12.69 -5.65 3.60
C GLY A 156 -14.01 -5.57 4.36
N LYS A 157 -13.96 -5.53 5.68
CA LYS A 157 -15.14 -5.51 6.55
C LYS A 157 -14.94 -4.50 7.68
N LEU A 158 -16.05 -4.05 8.24
CA LEU A 158 -16.05 -3.29 9.49
C LEU A 158 -15.40 -4.14 10.59
N CYS A 159 -14.27 -3.68 11.13
CA CYS A 159 -13.50 -4.40 12.14
C CYS A 159 -13.26 -3.50 13.35
N HIS A 160 -13.69 -3.94 14.52
CA HIS A 160 -13.43 -3.29 15.79
C HIS A 160 -13.43 -4.33 16.91
N ASN A 161 -12.41 -4.29 17.77
CA ASN A 161 -12.23 -5.14 18.93
C ASN A 161 -12.37 -6.64 18.62
N VAL A 162 -11.63 -7.11 17.62
CA VAL A 162 -11.64 -8.52 17.17
C VAL A 162 -10.47 -9.30 17.76
N SER A 163 -10.61 -10.62 17.88
CA SER A 163 -9.50 -11.50 18.28
C SER A 163 -8.51 -11.73 17.14
N ALA A 164 -7.30 -12.20 17.45
CA ALA A 164 -6.31 -12.55 16.43
C ALA A 164 -6.79 -13.73 15.56
N ASP A 165 -7.51 -14.69 16.13
CA ASP A 165 -8.01 -15.85 15.39
C ASP A 165 -9.06 -15.47 14.33
N GLU A 166 -9.82 -14.40 14.57
CA GLU A 166 -10.84 -13.88 13.65
C GLU A 166 -10.29 -12.79 12.70
N ALA A 167 -9.14 -12.20 13.03
CA ALA A 167 -8.64 -10.99 12.40
C ALA A 167 -8.55 -11.08 10.87
N MET A 168 -8.11 -12.22 10.34
CA MET A 168 -7.91 -12.39 8.91
C MET A 168 -9.23 -12.44 8.13
N ASP A 169 -10.38 -12.69 8.76
CA ASP A 169 -11.69 -12.71 8.08
C ASP A 169 -12.19 -11.31 7.68
N TYR A 170 -11.52 -10.27 8.21
CA TYR A 170 -11.80 -8.87 7.92
C TYR A 170 -10.90 -8.29 6.83
N VAL A 171 -9.97 -9.06 6.27
CA VAL A 171 -9.03 -8.62 5.22
C VAL A 171 -9.63 -8.89 3.84
N ALA A 172 -9.70 -7.86 2.98
CA ALA A 172 -10.08 -8.01 1.59
C ALA A 172 -8.92 -8.53 0.73
N GLY A 173 -7.71 -8.08 1.02
CA GLY A 173 -6.57 -8.33 0.16
C GLY A 173 -5.31 -7.59 0.60
N TYR A 174 -4.35 -7.56 -0.31
CA TYR A 174 -3.00 -7.05 -0.07
C TYR A 174 -2.56 -6.10 -1.18
N THR A 175 -1.74 -5.11 -0.82
CA THR A 175 -1.13 -4.13 -1.73
C THR A 175 0.28 -3.80 -1.23
N ILE A 176 0.98 -2.93 -1.93
CA ILE A 176 2.32 -2.44 -1.57
C ILE A 176 2.22 -0.96 -1.24
N ALA A 177 3.05 -0.48 -0.32
CA ALA A 177 3.31 0.93 -0.13
C ALA A 177 4.80 1.23 -0.05
N ASN A 178 5.15 2.49 -0.26
CA ASN A 178 6.43 3.07 0.14
C ASN A 178 6.17 4.12 1.24
N ASP A 179 6.60 3.88 2.47
CA ASP A 179 6.47 4.84 3.58
C ASP A 179 7.56 5.93 3.51
N VAL A 180 7.50 6.74 2.44
CA VAL A 180 8.50 7.76 2.14
C VAL A 180 8.68 8.68 3.34
N SER A 181 9.95 8.88 3.70
CA SER A 181 10.31 9.53 4.96
C SER A 181 11.30 10.66 4.73
N ALA A 182 10.93 11.90 5.07
CA ALA A 182 11.88 12.99 5.16
C ALA A 182 12.63 12.94 6.50
N ARG A 183 13.86 12.41 6.47
CA ARG A 183 14.65 12.09 7.67
C ARG A 183 15.32 13.30 8.33
N ASN A 184 15.21 14.50 7.78
CA ASN A 184 15.75 15.72 8.39
C ASN A 184 15.25 15.93 9.83
N TRP A 185 14.06 15.42 10.15
CA TRP A 185 13.43 15.51 11.47
C TRP A 185 13.84 14.40 12.46
N VAL A 186 14.51 13.35 11.97
CA VAL A 186 14.84 12.16 12.77
C VAL A 186 15.95 12.44 13.79
N HIS A 187 16.89 13.34 13.51
CA HIS A 187 17.91 13.73 14.49
C HIS A 187 17.28 14.21 15.80
N GLU A 188 16.21 15.00 15.72
CA GLU A 188 15.52 15.51 16.90
C GLU A 188 14.86 14.40 17.72
N VAL A 189 14.44 13.30 17.08
CA VAL A 189 13.90 12.12 17.77
C VAL A 189 14.96 11.47 18.64
N PHE A 190 16.18 11.32 18.11
CA PHE A 190 17.28 10.68 18.83
C PHE A 190 17.96 11.58 19.87
N SER A 191 17.88 12.90 19.71
CA SER A 191 18.42 13.88 20.66
C SER A 191 17.41 14.40 21.67
N ALA A 192 16.14 13.98 21.61
CA ALA A 192 15.11 14.47 22.52
C ALA A 192 15.31 13.92 23.93
N GLU A 193 15.51 14.80 24.90
CA GLU A 193 15.61 14.46 26.31
C GLU A 193 14.34 14.86 27.07
N GLY A 194 13.78 13.92 27.84
CA GLY A 194 12.56 14.12 28.61
C GLY A 194 11.27 13.90 27.82
N THR A 195 10.16 13.78 28.54
CA THR A 195 8.89 13.29 27.99
C THR A 195 8.30 14.19 26.89
N PHE A 196 8.16 15.49 27.14
CA PHE A 196 7.51 16.40 26.18
C PHE A 196 8.36 16.68 24.93
N PRO A 197 9.68 16.89 25.02
CA PRO A 197 10.52 16.99 23.84
C PRO A 197 10.44 15.75 22.94
N ALA A 198 10.42 14.55 23.52
CA ALA A 198 10.27 13.31 22.76
C ALA A 198 8.93 13.23 22.02
N ILE A 199 7.83 13.66 22.66
CA ILE A 199 6.50 13.73 22.02
C ILE A 199 6.52 14.68 20.82
N HIS A 200 7.07 15.90 20.97
CA HIS A 200 7.13 16.86 19.87
C HIS A 200 8.09 16.43 18.75
N ALA A 201 9.17 15.73 19.08
CA ALA A 201 10.06 15.14 18.07
C ALA A 201 9.33 14.03 17.29
N TRP A 202 8.56 13.19 17.98
CA TRP A 202 7.75 12.16 17.34
C TRP A 202 6.68 12.76 16.42
N GLU A 203 6.00 13.82 16.84
CA GLU A 203 5.05 14.55 15.99
C GLU A 203 5.72 15.05 14.68
N ARG A 204 6.93 15.59 14.77
CA ARG A 204 7.70 16.03 13.60
C ARG A 204 8.12 14.87 12.69
N ASN A 205 8.45 13.72 13.26
CA ASN A 205 8.70 12.49 12.48
C ASN A 205 7.46 12.07 11.68
N ILE A 206 6.26 12.11 12.28
CA ILE A 206 5.01 11.79 11.58
C ILE A 206 4.77 12.81 10.45
N ASN A 207 4.98 14.11 10.70
CA ASN A 207 4.82 15.15 9.68
C ASN A 207 5.75 14.93 8.48
N GLY A 208 6.99 14.47 8.72
CA GLY A 208 7.95 14.11 7.67
C GLY A 208 7.57 12.86 6.86
N LYS A 209 6.58 12.09 7.30
CA LYS A 209 6.10 10.86 6.63
C LYS A 209 4.74 11.04 5.94
N GLN A 210 4.01 12.12 6.16
CA GLN A 210 2.64 12.28 5.62
C GLN A 210 2.47 13.48 4.67
N LEU A 211 3.58 13.94 4.08
CA LEU A 211 3.54 14.98 3.04
C LEU A 211 2.78 14.48 1.79
N PRO A 212 2.25 15.39 0.94
CA PRO A 212 1.60 14.99 -0.31
C PRO A 212 2.52 14.10 -1.15
N GLY A 213 2.03 12.90 -1.48
CA GLY A 213 2.77 11.90 -2.24
C GLY A 213 3.75 11.02 -1.46
N PHE A 214 3.79 11.10 -0.12
CA PHE A 214 4.68 10.29 0.73
C PHE A 214 4.10 8.93 1.13
N THR A 215 3.03 8.52 0.48
CA THR A 215 2.45 7.17 0.56
C THR A 215 2.15 6.64 -0.83
N PRO A 216 3.15 6.47 -1.71
CA PRO A 216 2.93 5.66 -2.89
C PRO A 216 2.34 4.32 -2.49
N CYS A 217 1.25 3.92 -3.16
CA CYS A 217 0.48 2.74 -2.81
C CYS A 217 -0.09 2.11 -4.09
N GLY A 218 0.07 0.81 -4.24
CA GLY A 218 -0.35 0.06 -5.44
C GLY A 218 0.70 -0.95 -5.89
N PRO A 219 0.81 -1.27 -7.19
CA PRO A 219 0.02 -0.73 -8.30
C PRO A 219 -1.42 -1.25 -8.35
N LEU A 220 -1.72 -2.31 -7.58
CA LEU A 220 -3.00 -3.01 -7.54
C LEU A 220 -3.24 -3.59 -6.13
N MET A 221 -4.47 -3.99 -5.85
CA MET A 221 -4.81 -4.85 -4.73
C MET A 221 -5.06 -6.27 -5.25
N VAL A 222 -4.39 -7.27 -4.67
CA VAL A 222 -4.74 -8.68 -4.87
C VAL A 222 -5.69 -9.14 -3.77
N THR A 223 -6.71 -9.92 -4.10
CA THR A 223 -7.63 -10.45 -3.07
C THR A 223 -6.94 -11.48 -2.18
N LYS A 224 -7.45 -11.62 -0.96
CA LYS A 224 -6.89 -12.53 0.06
C LYS A 224 -6.71 -13.97 -0.45
N ASP A 225 -7.64 -14.47 -1.27
CA ASP A 225 -7.62 -15.83 -1.82
C ASP A 225 -6.52 -16.10 -2.86
N GLU A 226 -5.91 -15.06 -3.44
CA GLU A 226 -4.78 -15.20 -4.38
C GLU A 226 -3.44 -15.49 -3.68
N ILE A 227 -3.35 -15.23 -2.38
CA ILE A 227 -2.12 -15.42 -1.60
C ILE A 227 -2.40 -16.44 -0.49
N SER A 228 -1.85 -17.64 -0.66
CA SER A 228 -2.07 -18.74 0.28
C SER A 228 -1.48 -18.48 1.67
N ASP A 229 -0.30 -17.87 1.73
CA ASP A 229 0.35 -17.49 2.98
C ASP A 229 1.02 -16.11 2.86
N PRO A 230 0.39 -15.04 3.38
CA PRO A 230 0.94 -13.68 3.30
C PRO A 230 2.16 -13.47 4.21
N GLN A 231 2.53 -14.43 5.05
CA GLN A 231 3.68 -14.36 5.95
C GLN A 231 4.97 -14.94 5.35
N THR A 232 5.00 -15.32 4.06
CA THR A 232 6.20 -15.93 3.46
C THR A 232 6.67 -15.25 2.18
N LEU A 233 6.05 -14.13 1.82
CA LEU A 233 6.28 -13.43 0.56
C LEU A 233 7.64 -12.76 0.54
N GLN A 234 8.37 -12.91 -0.56
CA GLN A 234 9.56 -12.10 -0.81
C GLN A 234 9.17 -10.65 -1.09
N MET A 235 9.88 -9.70 -0.47
CA MET A 235 9.74 -8.27 -0.69
C MET A 235 11.10 -7.64 -0.93
N GLU A 236 11.18 -6.78 -1.95
CA GLU A 236 12.39 -6.03 -2.29
C GLU A 236 12.09 -4.56 -2.57
N THR A 237 13.01 -3.70 -2.14
CA THR A 237 13.05 -2.30 -2.57
C THR A 237 14.30 -2.08 -3.39
N ARG A 238 14.16 -1.51 -4.58
CA ARG A 238 15.27 -1.13 -5.46
C ARG A 238 15.33 0.37 -5.66
N LEU A 239 16.54 0.92 -5.68
CA LEU A 239 16.80 2.30 -6.08
C LEU A 239 17.69 2.27 -7.32
N ASN A 240 17.19 2.78 -8.44
CA ASN A 240 17.87 2.74 -9.74
C ASN A 240 18.34 1.33 -10.15
N GLY A 241 17.53 0.32 -9.82
CA GLY A 241 17.82 -1.10 -10.09
C GLY A 241 18.74 -1.79 -9.08
N GLU A 242 19.34 -1.07 -8.13
CA GLU A 242 20.13 -1.66 -7.05
C GLU A 242 19.22 -2.06 -5.88
N ILE A 243 19.33 -3.31 -5.42
CA ILE A 243 18.57 -3.83 -4.28
C ILE A 243 19.03 -3.15 -2.99
N MET A 244 18.12 -2.39 -2.40
CA MET A 244 18.34 -1.67 -1.16
C MET A 244 17.82 -2.42 0.06
N GLN A 245 16.65 -3.02 -0.06
CA GLN A 245 15.99 -3.85 0.94
C GLN A 245 15.63 -5.20 0.30
N SER A 246 15.81 -6.31 1.03
CA SER A 246 15.36 -7.64 0.60
C SER A 246 15.04 -8.47 1.83
N THR A 247 13.79 -8.90 1.96
CA THR A 247 13.31 -9.68 3.11
C THR A 247 12.17 -10.59 2.71
N LYS A 248 11.79 -11.48 3.62
CA LYS A 248 10.48 -12.13 3.60
C LYS A 248 9.57 -11.52 4.64
N THR A 249 8.26 -11.60 4.43
CA THR A 249 7.25 -11.11 5.39
C THR A 249 7.23 -11.90 6.71
N ASP A 250 7.89 -13.08 6.77
CA ASP A 250 8.09 -13.85 8.01
C ASP A 250 9.02 -13.15 9.01
N ASP A 251 9.77 -12.14 8.58
CA ASP A 251 10.63 -11.31 9.44
C ASP A 251 9.83 -10.30 10.29
N MET A 252 8.51 -10.18 10.08
CA MET A 252 7.67 -9.32 10.91
C MET A 252 7.69 -9.78 12.38
N ILE A 253 7.83 -8.83 13.30
CA ILE A 253 7.79 -9.04 14.76
C ILE A 253 6.36 -9.34 15.19
N PHE A 254 5.43 -8.46 14.81
CA PHE A 254 4.01 -8.62 15.02
C PHE A 254 3.33 -9.02 13.72
N LYS A 255 2.68 -10.18 13.72
CA LYS A 255 2.05 -10.75 12.52
C LYS A 255 0.72 -10.05 12.20
N LEU A 256 0.24 -10.17 10.96
CA LEU A 256 -1.01 -9.50 10.53
C LEU A 256 -2.19 -9.72 11.50
N PRO A 257 -2.45 -10.95 11.99
CA PRO A 257 -3.55 -11.17 12.93
C PRO A 257 -3.37 -10.39 14.24
N GLU A 258 -2.14 -10.28 14.73
CA GLU A 258 -1.79 -9.56 15.95
C GLU A 258 -1.92 -8.04 15.75
N LEU A 259 -1.47 -7.51 14.60
CA LEU A 259 -1.63 -6.10 14.26
C LEU A 259 -3.11 -5.70 14.23
N ILE A 260 -3.95 -6.47 13.54
CA ILE A 260 -5.39 -6.20 13.43
C ILE A 260 -6.06 -6.31 14.80
N ALA A 261 -5.81 -7.39 15.55
CA ALA A 261 -6.41 -7.58 16.87
C ALA A 261 -5.98 -6.49 17.86
N TYR A 262 -4.73 -6.06 17.81
CA TYR A 262 -4.22 -5.00 18.67
C TYR A 262 -4.84 -3.64 18.32
N PHE A 263 -4.74 -3.21 17.06
CA PHE A 263 -5.19 -1.88 16.67
C PHE A 263 -6.71 -1.75 16.59
N SER A 264 -7.44 -2.84 16.35
CA SER A 264 -8.92 -2.80 16.35
C SER A 264 -9.51 -2.49 17.72
N GLN A 265 -8.76 -2.60 18.81
CA GLN A 265 -9.21 -2.15 20.15
C GLN A 265 -9.33 -0.62 20.23
N TRP A 266 -8.58 0.10 19.40
CA TRP A 266 -8.47 1.57 19.42
C TRP A 266 -9.21 2.21 18.24
N TYR A 267 -9.19 1.54 17.09
CA TYR A 267 -9.76 2.02 15.86
C TYR A 267 -10.90 1.11 15.40
N ARG A 268 -11.86 1.70 14.69
CA ARG A 268 -12.80 0.95 13.87
C ARG A 268 -12.32 1.06 12.42
N PHE A 269 -11.85 -0.04 11.87
CA PHE A 269 -11.52 -0.14 10.46
C PHE A 269 -12.79 -0.29 9.62
N ASN A 270 -12.77 0.31 8.44
CA ASN A 270 -13.81 0.24 7.43
C ASN A 270 -13.28 -0.50 6.19
N PRO A 271 -14.17 -1.04 5.34
CA PRO A 271 -13.76 -1.52 4.03
C PRO A 271 -12.96 -0.44 3.28
N GLY A 272 -11.82 -0.85 2.71
CA GLY A 272 -10.85 0.02 2.05
C GLY A 272 -9.76 0.62 2.95
N ASP A 273 -9.87 0.57 4.27
CA ASP A 273 -8.81 1.07 5.15
C ASP A 273 -7.52 0.25 4.99
N ILE A 274 -6.37 0.92 5.13
CA ILE A 274 -5.05 0.35 4.83
C ILE A 274 -4.23 0.27 6.11
N ILE A 275 -3.58 -0.88 6.33
CA ILE A 275 -2.51 -1.01 7.33
C ILE A 275 -1.21 -1.32 6.60
N THR A 276 -0.22 -0.42 6.74
CA THR A 276 1.15 -0.64 6.24
C THR A 276 1.95 -1.30 7.36
N THR A 277 2.66 -2.38 7.07
CA THR A 277 3.13 -3.32 8.11
C THR A 277 4.52 -3.04 8.65
N GLY A 278 5.12 -1.91 8.27
CA GLY A 278 6.50 -1.56 8.57
C GLY A 278 7.46 -1.97 7.46
N SER A 279 8.66 -1.41 7.52
CA SER A 279 9.72 -1.64 6.55
C SER A 279 10.87 -2.48 7.11
N PRO A 280 11.51 -3.34 6.29
CA PRO A 280 12.65 -4.14 6.70
C PRO A 280 13.96 -3.35 6.72
N ALA A 281 15.05 -4.02 7.12
CA ALA A 281 16.38 -3.45 7.08
C ALA A 281 16.80 -3.00 5.68
N GLY A 282 17.72 -2.04 5.62
CA GLY A 282 18.30 -1.52 4.38
C GLY A 282 17.74 -0.16 3.96
N VAL A 283 16.98 0.49 4.85
CA VAL A 283 16.56 1.89 4.67
C VAL A 283 17.79 2.77 4.46
N GLY A 284 17.67 3.79 3.64
CA GLY A 284 18.79 4.64 3.25
C GLY A 284 19.49 5.31 4.44
N PHE A 285 18.73 5.67 5.48
CA PHE A 285 19.27 6.21 6.73
C PHE A 285 20.13 5.20 7.53
N GLY A 286 19.80 3.92 7.47
CA GLY A 286 20.46 2.82 8.19
C GLY A 286 21.79 2.37 7.55
N ARG A 287 22.04 2.79 6.31
CA ARG A 287 23.26 2.45 5.55
C ARG A 287 24.49 3.26 5.98
N ASP A 288 25.66 2.68 5.74
CA ASP A 288 26.97 3.34 5.84
C ASP A 288 27.80 3.07 4.55
N PRO A 289 28.00 4.08 3.68
CA PRO A 289 27.49 5.44 3.79
C PRO A 289 25.96 5.52 3.63
N LYS A 290 25.35 6.57 4.18
CA LYS A 290 23.92 6.85 4.03
C LYS A 290 23.55 7.05 2.58
N VAL A 291 22.37 6.57 2.20
CA VAL A 291 21.79 6.72 0.87
C VAL A 291 20.45 7.44 1.02
N PHE A 292 20.18 8.44 0.19
CA PHE A 292 18.89 9.12 0.14
C PHE A 292 18.50 9.28 -1.32
N MET A 293 17.21 9.23 -1.59
CA MET A 293 16.65 9.43 -2.92
C MET A 293 16.77 10.90 -3.33
N LYS A 294 17.10 11.14 -4.60
CA LYS A 294 17.33 12.47 -5.18
C LYS A 294 16.52 12.64 -6.45
N PRO A 295 16.20 13.88 -6.86
CA PRO A 295 15.54 14.13 -8.14
C PRO A 295 16.22 13.39 -9.30
N GLY A 296 15.43 12.65 -10.08
CA GLY A 296 15.88 11.77 -11.16
C GLY A 296 16.03 10.30 -10.77
N ASP A 297 16.06 9.96 -9.48
CA ASP A 297 16.06 8.57 -9.04
C ASP A 297 14.72 7.89 -9.29
N ILE A 298 14.75 6.57 -9.48
CA ILE A 298 13.59 5.69 -9.54
C ILE A 298 13.66 4.72 -8.36
N VAL A 299 12.59 4.70 -7.55
CA VAL A 299 12.38 3.71 -6.50
C VAL A 299 11.32 2.70 -6.92
N GLU A 300 11.60 1.43 -6.70
CA GLU A 300 10.69 0.31 -6.93
C GLU A 300 10.50 -0.47 -5.64
N VAL A 301 9.27 -0.83 -5.30
CA VAL A 301 8.96 -1.78 -4.22
C VAL A 301 8.20 -2.94 -4.85
N GLU A 302 8.75 -4.14 -4.74
CA GLU A 302 8.18 -5.37 -5.28
C GLU A 302 7.81 -6.32 -4.16
N VAL A 303 6.62 -6.91 -4.26
CA VAL A 303 6.17 -8.00 -3.39
C VAL A 303 5.69 -9.15 -4.25
N GLU A 304 6.23 -10.33 -3.98
CA GLU A 304 5.85 -11.59 -4.63
C GLU A 304 4.33 -11.79 -4.60
N GLY A 305 3.76 -12.17 -5.76
CA GLY A 305 2.32 -12.38 -5.91
C GLY A 305 1.48 -11.11 -6.05
N ILE A 306 2.01 -9.92 -5.74
CA ILE A 306 1.29 -8.65 -5.87
C ILE A 306 1.72 -7.89 -7.14
N GLY A 307 2.98 -7.48 -7.23
CA GLY A 307 3.50 -6.68 -8.35
C GLY A 307 4.59 -5.71 -7.94
N VAL A 308 4.81 -4.67 -8.76
CA VAL A 308 5.86 -3.65 -8.56
C VAL A 308 5.24 -2.26 -8.49
N LEU A 309 5.42 -1.59 -7.36
CA LEU A 309 5.12 -0.18 -7.15
C LEU A 309 6.36 0.65 -7.55
N THR A 310 6.22 1.57 -8.50
CA THR A 310 7.37 2.34 -9.04
C THR A 310 7.09 3.82 -8.97
N ASN A 311 8.04 4.62 -8.51
CA ASN A 311 7.91 6.08 -8.51
C ASN A 311 9.25 6.75 -8.81
N SER A 312 9.23 7.83 -9.57
CA SER A 312 10.40 8.69 -9.77
C SER A 312 10.44 9.79 -8.72
N ILE A 313 11.62 10.33 -8.42
CA ILE A 313 11.76 11.53 -7.59
C ILE A 313 11.88 12.77 -8.47
N ALA A 314 11.15 13.84 -8.12
CA ALA A 314 11.11 15.10 -8.86
C ALA A 314 11.33 16.33 -7.97
#